data_AF-A0A7Y0SN69-F1
#
_entry.id   AF-A0A7Y0SN69-F1
#
_cell.length_a   1.000
_cell.length_b   1.000
_cell.length_c   1.000
_cell.angle_alpha   90.00
_cell.angle_beta   90.00
_cell.angle_gamma   90.00
#
_symmetry.space_group_name_H-M   'P 1'
#
loop_
_entity.id
_entity.type
_entity.pdbx_description
1 polymer ?
#
loop_
_entity_poly.entity_id
_entity_poly.type
_entity_poly.pdbx_seq_one_letter_code
_entity_poly.pdbx_strand_id
1 'polypeptide(L)'
;MSNLGSALKNARLSLALLESEALNAIAKDDLEKSDLIKLWVENSIIRVQSVYDRVLIFVNKILDLGIPNDGISHLAITTNDHVKRYELDNLIKAVNKSCKEYKYIRNTVIHHERYSEGLLDNLTLLLDANHMSLAAGKDELLPENQLNLMVNMYLSSKQSELTVYLDGIEEKIHALYDKCIPIYRHMKTVLA
;
A
#
# COMPACT_ATOMS: atom_id res chain seq x y z
N MET A 1 -10.29 2.28 -17.87
CA MET A 1 -9.23 3.01 -17.13
C MET A 1 -9.58 3.32 -15.66
N SER A 2 -10.83 3.15 -15.19
CA SER A 2 -11.25 3.62 -13.85
C SER A 2 -10.65 2.87 -12.65
N ASN A 3 -10.34 1.57 -12.76
CA ASN A 3 -10.05 0.73 -11.57
C ASN A 3 -8.57 0.74 -11.11
N LEU A 4 -7.61 1.08 -11.98
CA LEU A 4 -6.21 1.20 -11.60
C LEU A 4 -5.91 2.59 -11.02
N GLY A 5 -6.46 3.64 -11.64
CA GLY A 5 -6.40 5.00 -11.09
C GLY A 5 -7.09 5.12 -9.72
N SER A 6 -8.22 4.44 -9.51
CA SER A 6 -8.87 4.42 -8.20
C SER A 6 -8.04 3.68 -7.14
N ALA A 7 -7.33 2.61 -7.50
CA ALA A 7 -6.44 1.90 -6.58
C ALA A 7 -5.25 2.77 -6.14
N LEU A 8 -4.64 3.50 -7.08
CA LEU A 8 -3.60 4.48 -6.76
C LEU A 8 -4.12 5.58 -5.85
N LYS A 9 -5.30 6.15 -6.16
CA LYS A 9 -5.94 7.17 -5.31
C LYS A 9 -6.22 6.65 -3.89
N ASN A 10 -6.71 5.42 -3.77
CA ASN A 10 -6.99 4.80 -2.47
C ASN A 10 -5.71 4.53 -1.66
N ALA A 11 -4.61 4.15 -2.33
CA ALA A 11 -3.30 4.01 -1.70
C ALA A 11 -2.76 5.35 -1.22
N ARG A 12 -2.86 6.42 -2.04
CA ARG A 12 -2.52 7.79 -1.63
C ARG A 12 -3.33 8.25 -0.43
N LEU A 13 -4.64 7.99 -0.43
CA LEU A 13 -5.52 8.36 0.68
C LEU A 13 -5.13 7.65 1.98
N SER A 14 -4.77 6.35 1.94
CA SER A 14 -4.28 5.69 3.17
C SER A 14 -3.00 6.31 3.72
N LEU A 15 -2.10 6.77 2.85
CA LEU A 15 -0.88 7.44 3.29
C LEU A 15 -1.16 8.83 3.86
N ALA A 16 -2.13 9.56 3.30
CA ALA A 16 -2.56 10.85 3.83
C ALA A 16 -3.13 10.73 5.24
N LEU A 17 -3.73 9.57 5.58
CA LEU A 17 -4.23 9.31 6.94
C LEU A 17 -3.12 9.03 7.96
N LEU A 18 -1.87 8.77 7.55
CA LEU A 18 -0.73 8.57 8.46
C LEU A 18 -0.22 9.91 9.03
N GLU A 19 -1.12 10.65 9.67
CA GLU A 19 -0.86 11.93 10.28
C GLU A 19 -1.42 11.98 11.70
N SER A 20 -0.69 12.65 12.58
CA SER A 20 -1.01 12.71 14.00
C SER A 20 -2.28 13.47 14.32
N GLU A 21 -2.63 14.47 13.50
CA GLU A 21 -3.86 15.24 13.68
C GLU A 21 -5.09 14.37 13.46
N ALA A 22 -5.10 13.57 12.38
CA ALA A 22 -6.14 12.58 12.13
C ALA A 22 -6.21 11.54 13.25
N LEU A 23 -5.05 11.08 13.76
CA LEU A 23 -5.00 10.11 14.84
C LEU A 23 -5.65 10.65 16.12
N ASN A 24 -5.23 11.86 16.54
CA ASN A 24 -5.72 12.50 17.76
C ASN A 24 -7.20 12.92 17.66
N ALA A 25 -7.72 13.13 16.45
CA ALA A 25 -9.14 13.40 16.23
C ALA A 25 -10.04 12.16 16.42
N ILE A 26 -9.47 10.96 16.33
CA ILE A 26 -10.23 9.70 16.34
C ILE A 26 -10.00 8.92 17.65
N ALA A 27 -8.74 8.83 18.08
CA ALA A 27 -8.36 8.06 19.25
C ALA A 27 -8.77 8.78 20.54
N LYS A 28 -9.38 8.04 21.48
CA LYS A 28 -9.79 8.57 22.79
C LYS A 28 -8.70 8.45 23.85
N ASP A 29 -7.82 7.46 23.70
CA ASP A 29 -6.74 7.18 24.63
C ASP A 29 -5.52 6.58 23.91
N ASP A 30 -4.42 6.39 24.66
CA ASP A 30 -3.16 5.88 24.12
C ASP A 30 -3.25 4.43 23.61
N LEU A 31 -4.16 3.61 24.15
CA LEU A 31 -4.39 2.24 23.69
C LEU A 31 -5.07 2.25 22.31
N GLU A 32 -6.12 3.06 22.14
CA GLU A 32 -6.76 3.27 20.83
C GLU A 32 -5.77 3.89 19.83
N LYS A 33 -4.88 4.80 20.26
CA LYS A 33 -3.81 5.34 19.39
C LYS A 33 -2.89 4.23 18.90
N SER A 34 -2.41 3.37 19.80
CA SER A 34 -1.54 2.22 19.49
C SER A 34 -2.16 1.31 18.43
N ASP A 35 -3.43 0.94 18.61
CA ASP A 35 -4.15 0.08 17.68
C ASP A 35 -4.42 0.74 16.32
N LEU A 36 -4.79 2.03 16.32
CA LEU A 36 -5.02 2.79 15.09
C LEU A 36 -3.74 2.97 14.27
N ILE A 37 -2.60 3.23 14.90
CA ILE A 37 -1.31 3.33 14.22
C ILE A 37 -0.97 2.02 13.49
N LYS A 38 -1.10 0.88 14.18
CA LYS A 38 -0.88 -0.45 13.58
C LYS A 38 -1.80 -0.66 12.38
N LEU A 39 -3.10 -0.42 12.56
CA LEU A 39 -4.12 -0.57 11.54
C LEU A 39 -3.84 0.29 10.30
N TRP A 40 -3.42 1.55 10.47
CA TRP A 40 -3.19 2.45 9.35
C TRP A 40 -1.94 2.11 8.56
N VAL A 41 -0.86 1.71 9.24
CA VAL A 41 0.37 1.26 8.59
C VAL A 41 0.11 -0.02 7.79
N GLU A 42 -0.57 -1.00 8.38
CA GLU A 42 -0.96 -2.24 7.71
C GLU A 42 -1.84 -1.99 6.49
N ASN A 43 -2.87 -1.16 6.63
CA ASN A 43 -3.76 -0.80 5.53
C ASN A 43 -3.02 -0.13 4.37
N SER A 44 -2.07 0.75 4.69
CA SER A 44 -1.25 1.41 3.69
C SER A 44 -0.42 0.40 2.90
N ILE A 45 0.24 -0.53 3.59
CA ILE A 45 1.05 -1.60 2.99
C ILE A 45 0.19 -2.51 2.08
N ILE A 46 -0.96 -2.96 2.57
CA ILE A 46 -1.88 -3.84 1.82
C ILE A 46 -2.38 -3.16 0.54
N ARG A 47 -2.79 -1.88 0.64
CA ARG A 47 -3.34 -1.13 -0.49
C ARG A 47 -2.31 -0.93 -1.60
N VAL A 48 -1.05 -0.67 -1.27
CA VAL A 48 0.00 -0.53 -2.29
C VAL A 48 0.17 -1.82 -3.09
N GLN A 49 0.08 -2.99 -2.45
CA GLN A 49 0.17 -4.26 -3.18
C GLN A 49 -1.06 -4.52 -4.07
N SER A 50 -2.26 -4.09 -3.66
CA SER A 50 -3.46 -4.22 -4.49
C SER A 50 -3.35 -3.49 -5.84
N VAL A 51 -2.49 -2.46 -5.93
CA VAL A 51 -2.21 -1.75 -7.18
C VAL A 51 -1.64 -2.70 -8.23
N TYR A 52 -0.76 -3.63 -7.83
CA TYR A 52 -0.16 -4.59 -8.74
C TYR A 52 -1.18 -5.54 -9.36
N ASP A 53 -2.10 -6.06 -8.53
CA ASP A 53 -3.17 -6.94 -9.02
C ASP A 53 -4.07 -6.19 -10.02
N ARG A 54 -4.31 -4.89 -9.79
CA ARG A 54 -5.04 -4.03 -10.75
C ARG A 54 -4.28 -3.79 -12.05
N VAL A 55 -2.94 -3.75 -12.03
CA VAL A 55 -2.12 -3.68 -13.25
C VAL A 55 -2.31 -4.94 -14.11
N LEU A 56 -2.31 -6.13 -13.49
CA LEU A 56 -2.53 -7.38 -14.22
C LEU A 56 -3.93 -7.43 -14.86
N ILE A 57 -4.96 -7.06 -14.10
CA ILE A 57 -6.35 -6.95 -14.61
C ILE A 57 -6.43 -5.93 -15.75
N PHE A 58 -5.72 -4.81 -15.64
CA PHE A 58 -5.72 -3.76 -16.66
C PHE A 58 -5.14 -4.26 -18.00
N VAL A 59 -3.98 -4.93 -17.96
CA VAL A 59 -3.35 -5.48 -19.17
C VAL A 59 -4.21 -6.58 -19.78
N ASN A 60 -4.78 -7.46 -18.96
CA ASN A 60 -5.71 -8.50 -19.41
C ASN A 60 -6.87 -7.92 -20.23
N LYS A 61 -7.44 -6.79 -19.77
CA LYS A 61 -8.55 -6.11 -20.44
C LYS A 61 -8.15 -5.32 -21.68
N ILE A 62 -6.96 -4.72 -21.71
CA ILE A 62 -6.52 -3.95 -22.89
C ILE A 62 -6.26 -4.87 -24.08
N LEU A 63 -5.69 -6.05 -23.82
CA LEU A 63 -5.36 -7.00 -24.87
C LEU A 63 -6.46 -8.04 -25.11
N ASP A 64 -7.58 -7.94 -24.39
CA ASP A 64 -8.69 -8.88 -24.43
C ASP A 64 -8.26 -10.35 -24.37
N LEU A 65 -7.42 -10.70 -23.39
CA LEU A 65 -6.81 -12.04 -23.32
C LEU A 65 -7.80 -13.13 -22.88
N GLY A 66 -9.03 -12.78 -22.52
CA GLY A 66 -10.07 -13.71 -22.09
C GLY A 66 -9.80 -14.45 -20.76
N ILE A 67 -8.78 -14.04 -20.00
CA ILE A 67 -8.46 -14.70 -18.73
C ILE A 67 -9.46 -14.24 -17.66
N PRO A 68 -10.18 -15.16 -16.98
CA PRO A 68 -11.07 -14.81 -15.88
C PRO A 68 -10.26 -14.22 -14.72
N ASN A 69 -10.85 -13.28 -13.97
CA ASN A 69 -10.14 -12.55 -12.91
C ASN A 69 -9.44 -13.46 -11.90
N ASP A 70 -10.06 -14.58 -11.54
CA ASP A 70 -9.54 -15.54 -10.56
C ASP A 70 -8.33 -16.34 -11.09
N GLY A 71 -8.17 -16.40 -12.41
CA GLY A 71 -7.04 -17.04 -13.09
C GLY A 71 -5.91 -16.08 -13.45
N ILE A 72 -6.05 -14.78 -13.17
CA ILE A 72 -5.02 -13.79 -13.48
C ILE A 72 -3.86 -13.94 -12.51
N SER A 73 -2.71 -14.33 -13.04
CA SER A 73 -1.45 -14.39 -12.30
C SER A 73 -0.35 -13.67 -13.05
N HIS A 74 0.71 -13.27 -12.33
CA HIS A 74 1.91 -12.68 -12.94
C HIS A 74 2.43 -13.52 -14.10
N LEU A 75 2.52 -14.84 -13.91
CA LEU A 75 3.03 -15.75 -14.92
C LEU A 75 2.10 -15.80 -16.12
N ALA A 76 0.79 -15.99 -15.90
CA ALA A 76 -0.20 -16.09 -16.97
C ALA A 76 -0.19 -14.86 -17.90
N ILE A 77 0.00 -13.66 -17.35
CA ILE A 77 0.09 -12.44 -18.14
C ILE A 77 1.46 -12.31 -18.81
N THR A 78 2.56 -12.47 -18.09
CA THR A 78 3.91 -12.20 -18.64
C THR A 78 4.40 -13.25 -19.65
N THR A 79 3.84 -14.46 -19.64
CA THR A 79 4.18 -15.48 -20.65
C THR A 79 3.35 -15.38 -21.91
N ASN A 80 2.26 -14.62 -21.91
CA ASN A 80 1.33 -14.51 -23.03
C ASN A 80 1.97 -13.84 -24.27
N ASP A 81 1.73 -14.40 -25.45
CA ASP A 81 2.37 -13.95 -26.69
C ASP A 81 1.89 -12.57 -27.13
N HIS A 82 0.63 -12.20 -26.88
CA HIS A 82 0.14 -10.85 -27.16
C HIS A 82 0.83 -9.81 -26.27
N VAL A 83 1.02 -10.13 -24.99
CA VAL A 83 1.73 -9.26 -24.05
C VAL A 83 3.19 -9.05 -24.49
N LYS A 84 3.87 -10.13 -24.91
CA LYS A 84 5.25 -10.06 -25.43
C LYS A 84 5.35 -9.33 -26.76
N ARG A 85 4.39 -9.55 -27.67
CA ARG A 85 4.33 -8.86 -28.98
C ARG A 85 4.30 -7.34 -28.82
N TYR A 86 3.65 -6.84 -27.78
CA TYR A 86 3.59 -5.41 -27.46
C TYR A 86 4.66 -4.95 -26.45
N GLU A 87 5.60 -5.82 -26.08
CA GLU A 87 6.71 -5.55 -25.14
C GLU A 87 6.24 -5.09 -23.76
N LEU A 88 5.02 -5.46 -23.36
CA LEU A 88 4.46 -5.07 -22.06
C LEU A 88 4.98 -5.93 -20.91
N ASP A 89 5.55 -7.11 -21.20
CA ASP A 89 6.02 -8.05 -20.19
C ASP A 89 7.14 -7.44 -19.32
N ASN A 90 8.06 -6.70 -19.93
CA ASN A 90 9.15 -6.03 -19.22
C ASN A 90 8.65 -4.90 -18.32
N LEU A 91 7.65 -4.13 -18.78
CA LEU A 91 7.01 -3.08 -17.97
C LEU A 91 6.25 -3.68 -16.78
N ILE A 92 5.51 -4.78 -16.99
CA ILE A 92 4.81 -5.48 -15.90
C ILE A 92 5.79 -6.08 -14.90
N LYS A 93 6.92 -6.63 -15.35
CA LYS A 93 8.00 -7.11 -14.48
C LYS A 93 8.62 -5.97 -13.68
N ALA A 94 8.79 -4.78 -14.27
CA ALA A 94 9.31 -3.61 -13.58
C ALA A 94 8.36 -3.17 -12.45
N VAL A 95 7.05 -3.07 -12.72
CA VAL A 95 6.06 -2.77 -11.67
C VAL A 95 6.08 -3.85 -10.57
N ASN A 96 6.10 -5.13 -10.95
CA ASN A 96 6.17 -6.24 -9.96
C ASN A 96 7.41 -6.11 -9.07
N LYS A 97 8.56 -5.74 -9.66
CA LYS A 97 9.80 -5.57 -8.93
C LYS A 97 9.70 -4.44 -7.91
N SER A 98 9.12 -3.30 -8.29
CA SER A 98 8.84 -2.21 -7.34
C SER A 98 7.89 -2.67 -6.23
N CYS A 99 6.85 -3.45 -6.55
CA CYS A 99 5.90 -3.92 -5.55
C CYS A 99 6.41 -5.06 -4.64
N LYS A 100 7.60 -5.64 -4.89
CA LYS A 100 8.10 -6.82 -4.16
C LYS A 100 8.58 -6.49 -2.75
N GLU A 101 9.02 -5.26 -2.49
CA GLU A 101 9.64 -4.86 -1.23
C GLU A 101 8.70 -5.08 -0.04
N TYR A 102 7.43 -4.69 -0.18
CA TYR A 102 6.41 -4.91 0.85
C TYR A 102 5.58 -6.18 0.65
N LYS A 103 5.85 -6.99 -0.39
CA LYS A 103 5.10 -8.23 -0.64
C LYS A 103 5.28 -9.23 0.50
N TYR A 104 6.50 -9.36 1.02
CA TYR A 104 6.79 -10.23 2.15
C TYR A 104 6.10 -9.73 3.42
N ILE A 105 6.22 -8.42 3.67
CA ILE A 105 5.60 -7.75 4.81
C ILE A 105 4.08 -7.96 4.81
N ARG A 106 3.41 -7.71 3.69
CA ARG A 106 1.97 -7.96 3.54
C ARG A 106 1.60 -9.42 3.76
N ASN A 107 2.37 -10.36 3.24
CA ASN A 107 2.09 -11.78 3.47
C ASN A 107 2.19 -12.11 4.96
N THR A 108 3.16 -11.53 5.67
CA THR A 108 3.25 -11.65 7.13
C THR A 108 2.04 -11.03 7.80
N VAL A 109 1.62 -9.81 7.43
CA VAL A 109 0.42 -9.15 7.99
C VAL A 109 -0.84 -9.99 7.78
N ILE A 110 -1.04 -10.54 6.57
CA ILE A 110 -2.22 -11.34 6.23
C ILE A 110 -2.22 -12.72 6.92
N HIS A 111 -1.04 -13.34 7.10
CA HIS A 111 -0.95 -14.72 7.59
C HIS A 111 -0.57 -14.86 9.08
N HIS A 112 0.08 -13.86 9.67
CA HIS A 112 0.59 -13.86 11.04
C HIS A 112 -0.03 -12.74 11.90
N GLU A 113 -1.19 -12.22 11.46
CA GLU A 113 -2.11 -11.34 12.20
C GLU A 113 -1.61 -9.92 12.56
N ARG A 114 -0.33 -9.59 12.36
CA ARG A 114 0.17 -8.22 12.62
C ARG A 114 1.43 -7.85 11.85
N TYR A 115 1.55 -6.57 11.51
CA TYR A 115 2.81 -5.95 11.14
C TYR A 115 3.66 -5.76 12.40
N SER A 116 4.96 -6.08 12.29
CA SER A 116 5.93 -5.88 13.36
C SER A 116 7.18 -5.27 12.77
N GLU A 117 7.62 -4.20 13.41
CA GLU A 117 8.82 -3.46 13.11
C GLU A 117 9.33 -2.85 14.42
N GLY A 118 10.64 -2.90 14.67
CA GLY A 118 11.18 -2.47 15.96
C GLY A 118 10.76 -1.07 16.40
N LEU A 119 10.65 -0.10 15.48
CA LEU A 119 10.18 1.25 15.83
C LEU A 119 8.69 1.28 16.19
N LEU A 120 7.85 0.57 15.42
CA LEU A 120 6.41 0.45 15.70
C LEU A 120 6.16 -0.29 17.01
N ASP A 121 6.85 -1.41 17.21
CA ASP A 121 6.70 -2.27 18.38
C ASP A 121 7.11 -1.52 19.65
N ASN A 122 8.21 -0.74 19.59
CA ASN A 122 8.63 0.09 20.71
C ASN A 122 7.65 1.23 20.99
N LEU A 123 7.15 1.92 19.96
CA LEU A 123 6.19 3.02 20.13
C LEU A 123 4.88 2.52 20.75
N THR A 124 4.35 1.41 20.23
CA THR A 124 3.10 0.82 20.69
C THR A 124 3.23 0.25 22.10
N LEU A 125 4.36 -0.37 22.44
CA LEU A 125 4.67 -0.78 23.81
C LEU A 125 4.67 0.41 24.79
N LEU A 126 5.24 1.55 24.41
CA LEU A 126 5.26 2.74 25.27
C LEU A 126 3.87 3.32 25.48
N LEU A 127 3.05 3.40 24.43
CA LEU A 127 1.65 3.84 24.51
C LEU A 127 0.83 2.91 25.39
N ASP A 128 0.92 1.60 25.17
CA ASP A 128 0.20 0.59 25.94
C ASP A 128 0.63 0.64 27.42
N ALA A 129 1.94 0.75 27.70
CA ALA A 129 2.46 0.86 29.06
C ALA A 129 1.99 2.15 29.77
N ASN A 130 1.96 3.28 29.07
CA ASN A 130 1.48 4.54 29.62
C ASN A 130 0.00 4.46 29.99
N HIS A 131 -0.83 3.90 29.09
CA HIS A 131 -2.24 3.64 29.36
C HIS A 131 -2.44 2.73 30.57
N MET A 132 -1.68 1.63 30.66
CA MET A 132 -1.78 0.69 31.80
C MET A 132 -1.36 1.34 33.13
N SER A 133 -0.36 2.23 33.12
CA SER A 133 0.06 2.97 34.33
C SER A 133 -1.07 3.86 34.85
N LEU A 134 -1.67 4.65 33.96
CA LEU A 134 -2.79 5.53 34.27
C LEU A 134 -4.03 4.75 34.72
N ALA A 135 -4.36 3.63 34.06
CA ALA A 135 -5.46 2.76 34.44
C ALA A 135 -5.26 2.12 35.83
N ALA A 136 -4.01 1.90 36.25
CA ALA A 136 -3.66 1.42 37.58
C ALA A 136 -3.63 2.53 38.65
N GLY A 137 -4.00 3.78 38.30
CA GLY A 137 -3.98 4.93 39.19
C GLY A 137 -2.57 5.42 39.55
N LYS A 138 -1.57 5.08 38.73
CA LYS A 138 -0.19 5.56 38.88
C LYS A 138 0.05 6.78 37.99
N ASP A 139 1.18 7.45 38.19
CA ASP A 139 1.63 8.56 37.36
C ASP A 139 1.90 8.11 35.92
N GLU A 140 1.85 9.07 35.00
CA GLU A 140 2.27 8.88 33.61
C GLU A 140 3.73 8.41 33.54
N LEU A 141 4.01 7.42 32.68
CA LEU A 141 5.38 6.93 32.49
C LEU A 141 6.20 7.93 31.66
N LEU A 142 5.54 8.58 30.71
CA LEU A 142 6.09 9.61 29.86
C LEU A 142 5.08 10.74 29.76
N PRO A 143 5.54 11.99 29.81
CA PRO A 143 4.69 13.14 29.55
C PRO A 143 3.97 13.03 28.20
N GLU A 144 2.67 13.37 28.17
CA GLU A 144 1.84 13.27 26.96
C GLU A 144 2.46 14.00 25.76
N ASN A 145 3.12 15.14 25.98
CA ASN A 145 3.80 15.89 24.92
C ASN A 145 4.97 15.12 24.29
N GLN A 146 5.71 14.32 25.07
CA GLN A 146 6.78 13.47 24.56
C GLN A 146 6.22 12.30 23.78
N LEU A 147 5.16 11.66 24.27
CA LEU A 147 4.48 10.57 23.55
C LEU A 147 3.94 11.05 22.20
N ASN A 148 3.24 12.18 22.18
CA ASN A 148 2.74 12.77 20.94
C ASN A 148 3.90 13.14 19.98
N LEU A 149 5.03 13.66 20.48
CA LEU A 149 6.19 13.91 19.63
C LEU A 149 6.74 12.62 19.01
N MET A 150 6.85 11.54 19.78
CA MET A 150 7.33 10.24 19.29
C MET A 150 6.38 9.65 18.24
N VAL A 151 5.07 9.73 18.47
CA VAL A 151 4.04 9.33 17.51
C VAL A 151 4.17 10.12 16.21
N ASN A 152 4.28 11.45 16.30
CA ASN A 152 4.42 12.32 15.14
C ASN A 152 5.67 11.97 14.33
N MET A 153 6.82 11.81 14.99
CA MET A 153 8.07 11.44 14.33
C MET A 153 7.96 10.12 13.59
N TYR A 154 7.37 9.10 14.22
CA TYR A 154 7.17 7.80 13.60
C TYR A 154 6.22 7.88 12.39
N LEU A 155 5.05 8.51 12.56
CA LEU A 155 4.06 8.64 11.49
C LEU A 155 4.61 9.44 10.31
N SER A 156 5.27 10.57 10.53
CA SER A 156 5.89 11.36 9.45
C SER A 156 6.99 10.58 8.72
N SER A 157 7.84 9.85 9.47
CA SER A 157 8.87 9.01 8.86
C SER A 157 8.24 7.92 7.98
N LYS A 158 7.20 7.23 8.48
CA LYS A 158 6.52 6.17 7.74
C LYS A 158 5.73 6.67 6.55
N GLN A 159 5.07 7.82 6.69
CA GLN A 159 4.39 8.47 5.60
C GLN A 159 5.38 8.82 4.48
N SER A 160 6.55 9.37 4.82
CA SER A 160 7.60 9.67 3.84
C SER A 160 8.12 8.41 3.14
N GLU A 161 8.46 7.37 3.90
CA GLU A 161 8.94 6.08 3.39
C GLU A 161 7.95 5.48 2.38
N LEU A 162 6.68 5.35 2.77
CA LEU A 162 5.65 4.75 1.94
C LEU A 162 5.25 5.65 0.76
N THR A 163 5.39 6.97 0.89
CA THR A 163 5.18 7.92 -0.22
C THR A 163 6.22 7.73 -1.31
N VAL A 164 7.52 7.70 -0.95
CA VAL A 164 8.62 7.45 -1.89
C VAL A 164 8.43 6.10 -2.59
N TYR A 165 8.02 5.08 -1.82
CA TYR A 165 7.72 3.77 -2.36
C TYR A 165 6.57 3.80 -3.38
N LEU A 166 5.47 4.49 -3.06
CA LEU A 166 4.32 4.63 -3.96
C LEU A 166 4.65 5.48 -5.20
N ASP A 167 5.44 6.54 -5.07
CA ASP A 167 5.95 7.34 -6.18
C ASP A 167 6.71 6.47 -7.18
N GLY A 168 7.59 5.60 -6.68
CA GLY A 168 8.35 4.66 -7.50
C GLY A 168 7.47 3.64 -8.24
N ILE A 169 6.32 3.26 -7.67
CA ILE A 169 5.34 2.39 -8.35
C ILE A 169 4.56 3.18 -9.41
N GLU A 170 4.13 4.39 -9.08
CA GLU A 170 3.37 5.26 -9.97
C GLU A 170 4.16 5.62 -11.23
N GLU A 171 5.45 5.91 -11.10
CA GLU A 171 6.35 6.15 -12.23
C GLU A 171 6.35 4.96 -13.22
N LYS A 172 6.43 3.72 -12.71
CA LYS A 172 6.41 2.52 -13.57
C LYS A 172 5.03 2.27 -14.18
N ILE A 173 3.96 2.65 -13.49
CA ILE A 173 2.60 2.57 -14.03
C ILE A 173 2.39 3.61 -15.13
N HIS A 174 2.91 4.82 -14.99
CA HIS A 174 2.87 5.83 -16.05
C HIS A 174 3.58 5.35 -17.31
N ALA A 175 4.79 4.77 -17.17
CA ALA A 175 5.49 4.16 -18.29
C ALA A 175 4.68 3.03 -18.96
N LEU A 176 3.95 2.23 -18.17
CA LEU A 176 3.03 1.22 -18.69
C LEU A 176 1.84 1.85 -19.45
N TYR A 177 1.24 2.91 -18.90
CA TYR A 177 0.13 3.61 -19.56
C TYR A 177 0.55 4.20 -20.90
N ASP A 178 1.72 4.85 -20.96
CA ASP A 178 2.22 5.47 -22.19
C ASP A 178 2.34 4.45 -23.33
N LYS A 179 2.82 3.23 -23.02
CA LYS A 179 2.88 2.13 -23.99
C LYS A 179 1.49 1.56 -24.32
N CYS A 180 0.57 1.52 -23.34
CA CYS A 180 -0.77 0.98 -23.49
C CYS A 180 -1.73 1.88 -24.28
N ILE A 181 -1.56 3.21 -24.28
CA ILE A 181 -2.43 4.16 -25.00
C ILE A 181 -2.54 3.84 -26.51
N PRO A 182 -1.44 3.71 -27.28
CA PRO A 182 -1.52 3.40 -28.70
C PRO A 182 -2.11 2.01 -28.95
N ILE A 183 -1.81 1.03 -28.09
CA ILE A 183 -2.36 -0.34 -28.17
C ILE A 183 -3.87 -0.31 -27.99
N TYR A 184 -4.36 0.40 -26.97
CA TYR A 184 -5.78 0.55 -26.72
C TYR A 184 -6.52 1.19 -27.90
N ARG A 185 -5.93 2.24 -28.51
CA ARG A 185 -6.51 2.86 -29.71
C ARG A 185 -6.61 1.87 -30.87
N HIS A 186 -5.57 1.08 -31.10
CA HIS A 186 -5.57 0.05 -32.14
C HIS A 186 -6.60 -1.05 -31.86
N MET A 187 -6.59 -1.62 -30.65
CA MET A 187 -7.53 -2.67 -30.26
C MET A 187 -8.98 -2.20 -30.31
N LYS A 188 -9.26 -0.95 -29.95
CA LYS A 188 -10.59 -0.35 -30.07
C LYS A 188 -11.07 -0.28 -31.52
N THR A 189 -10.18 -0.10 -32.50
CA THR A 189 -10.53 -0.11 -33.92
C THR A 189 -10.70 -1.53 -34.48
N VAL A 190 -9.97 -2.50 -33.94
CA VAL A 190 -10.02 -3.91 -34.38
C VAL A 190 -11.23 -4.66 -33.78
N LEU A 191 -11.65 -4.29 -32.58
CA LEU A 191 -12.76 -4.93 -31.84
C LEU A 191 -14.11 -4.19 -31.98
N ALA A 192 -14.15 -3.05 -32.68
CA ALA A 192 -15.38 -2.30 -32.99
C ALA A 192 -15.92 -2.70 -34.36
#